data_AF-A0A963Z0E7-F1
#
_entry.id   AF-A0A963Z0E7-F1
#
_cell.length_a   1.000
_cell.length_b   1.000
_cell.length_c   1.000
_cell.angle_alpha   90.00
_cell.angle_beta   90.00
_cell.angle_gamma   90.00
#
_symmetry.space_group_name_H-M   'P 1'
#
loop_
_entity.id
_entity.type
_entity.pdbx_description
1 polymer ?
#
loop_
_entity_poly.entity_id
_entity_poly.type
_entity_poly.pdbx_seq_one_letter_code
_entity_poly.pdbx_strand_id
1 'polypeptide(L)'
;MRFDKTFAPADGGSGAASLPGAASVTPSRPKRRRGFVDRALTPRAPISARAALIAGLVVWAIVLGVWSLLTYGGVMPDIFLPSPSAVIERGISMVSDGTIWPNMWSSIEVILLGFIISSVVAVPLGLLMGTFRIVQAALEPLVNFIRYLPVTAFVPLFILWIGLGLSQRVAIIIFGTFFQQLVMIMDGVRAVPEDMLNASYTLGSSRRDVLTHVILPAAKPGIIDTLRITMGWAWTYLVVAELVAADSGLGYMSMQAMRGFQVDKIFLAIGIIGILGLITDSFFRLLRAKTAGWAA
;
A
#
# COMPACT_ATOMS: atom_id res chain seq x y z
N MET A 1 -7.96 71.32 -34.37
CA MET A 1 -8.04 71.93 -35.72
C MET A 1 -8.32 70.79 -36.72
N ARG A 2 -9.48 70.88 -37.41
CA ARG A 2 -9.99 70.17 -38.62
C ARG A 2 -9.82 68.64 -38.78
N PHE A 3 -10.92 67.87 -38.69
CA PHE A 3 -11.96 67.55 -39.73
C PHE A 3 -11.42 66.49 -40.73
N ASP A 4 -12.07 65.34 -40.99
CA ASP A 4 -13.43 65.28 -41.54
C ASP A 4 -14.10 63.90 -41.37
N LYS A 5 -15.44 63.92 -41.22
CA LYS A 5 -16.36 62.78 -41.32
C LYS A 5 -17.27 63.06 -42.51
N THR A 6 -17.34 62.16 -43.48
CA THR A 6 -18.38 62.19 -44.52
C THR A 6 -19.11 60.85 -44.59
N PHE A 7 -20.39 60.95 -44.94
CA PHE A 7 -21.48 60.02 -44.71
C PHE A 7 -22.06 59.58 -46.06
N ALA A 8 -22.39 58.28 -46.20
CA ALA A 8 -23.43 57.67 -47.07
C ALA A 8 -23.26 57.74 -48.63
N PRO A 9 -23.98 56.91 -49.44
CA PRO A 9 -25.21 56.16 -49.13
C PRO A 9 -25.27 54.67 -49.58
N ALA A 10 -26.40 54.07 -49.21
CA ALA A 10 -26.84 52.71 -49.50
C ALA A 10 -27.61 52.63 -50.82
N ASP A 11 -27.45 51.51 -51.54
CA ASP A 11 -28.38 50.90 -52.50
C ASP A 11 -28.07 49.39 -52.44
N GLY A 12 -28.96 48.41 -52.39
CA GLY A 12 -30.31 48.34 -52.92
C GLY A 12 -30.43 47.12 -53.84
N GLY A 13 -30.70 45.94 -53.26
CA GLY A 13 -31.42 44.84 -53.93
C GLY A 13 -30.63 43.84 -54.79
N SER A 14 -30.74 42.55 -54.44
CA SER A 14 -31.48 41.54 -55.21
C SER A 14 -30.90 40.14 -54.97
N GLY A 15 -31.77 39.23 -54.54
CA GLY A 15 -31.42 37.83 -54.30
C GLY A 15 -31.26 37.05 -55.60
N ALA A 16 -30.29 36.13 -55.59
CA ALA A 16 -30.27 34.96 -56.45
C ALA A 16 -29.96 33.74 -55.59
N ALA A 17 -30.83 32.75 -55.68
CA ALA A 17 -30.86 31.55 -54.87
C ALA A 17 -29.82 30.50 -55.33
N SER A 18 -29.32 29.76 -54.32
CA SER A 18 -28.95 28.34 -54.32
C SER A 18 -27.95 27.78 -55.34
N LEU A 19 -26.79 27.36 -54.82
CA LEU A 19 -26.42 25.94 -54.75
C LEU A 19 -25.71 25.68 -53.40
N PRO A 20 -26.22 24.78 -52.52
CA PRO A 20 -25.43 24.32 -51.37
C PRO A 20 -24.25 23.50 -51.89
N GLY A 21 -23.04 24.00 -51.65
CA GLY A 21 -21.79 23.35 -52.00
C GLY A 21 -21.76 21.91 -51.50
N ALA A 22 -21.41 21.01 -52.41
CA ALA A 22 -21.16 19.61 -52.14
C ALA A 22 -20.29 19.48 -50.88
N ALA A 23 -20.87 18.91 -49.83
CA ALA A 23 -20.12 18.53 -48.65
C ALA A 23 -19.04 17.54 -49.08
N SER A 24 -17.80 18.00 -49.11
CA SER A 24 -16.63 17.14 -49.29
C SER A 24 -16.59 16.16 -48.13
N VAL A 25 -17.13 14.96 -48.33
CA VAL A 25 -16.95 13.85 -47.40
C VAL A 25 -15.47 13.49 -47.45
N THR A 26 -14.68 14.08 -46.56
CA THR A 26 -13.29 13.69 -46.35
C THR A 26 -13.29 12.21 -45.96
N PRO A 27 -12.62 11.31 -46.72
CA PRO A 27 -12.61 9.90 -46.37
C PRO A 27 -11.98 9.77 -44.98
N SER A 28 -12.75 9.26 -44.03
CA SER A 28 -12.28 8.97 -42.68
C SER A 28 -11.14 7.96 -42.80
N ARG A 29 -9.90 8.40 -42.51
CA ARG A 29 -8.72 7.53 -42.50
C ARG A 29 -9.06 6.27 -41.67
N PRO A 30 -8.85 5.06 -42.18
CA PRO A 30 -9.14 3.84 -41.43
C PRO A 30 -8.31 3.87 -40.15
N LYS A 31 -8.98 3.79 -38.98
CA LYS A 31 -8.31 3.65 -37.68
C LYS A 31 -7.40 2.42 -37.76
N ARG A 32 -6.08 2.66 -37.92
CA ARG A 32 -5.05 1.62 -37.95
C ARG A 32 -5.26 0.77 -36.69
N ARG A 33 -5.61 -0.52 -36.86
CA ARG A 33 -5.78 -1.45 -35.73
C ARG A 33 -4.44 -1.52 -34.99
N ARG A 34 -4.30 -0.76 -33.91
CA ARG A 34 -3.14 -0.83 -33.02
C ARG A 34 -2.96 -2.27 -32.55
N GLY A 35 -1.74 -2.78 -32.69
CA GLY A 35 -1.37 -4.14 -32.29
C GLY A 35 -1.59 -4.38 -30.80
N PHE A 36 -1.60 -5.65 -30.39
CA PHE A 36 -1.73 -6.01 -28.97
C PHE A 36 -0.64 -5.34 -28.11
N VAL A 37 0.59 -5.29 -28.62
CA VAL A 37 1.74 -4.64 -27.97
C VAL A 37 1.52 -3.14 -27.81
N ASP A 38 1.03 -2.44 -28.85
CA ASP A 38 0.74 -1.00 -28.77
C ASP A 38 -0.36 -0.69 -27.75
N ARG A 39 -1.34 -1.58 -27.55
CA ARG A 39 -2.38 -1.41 -26.53
C ARG A 39 -1.90 -1.78 -25.13
N ALA A 40 -0.99 -2.73 -25.02
CA ALA A 40 -0.39 -3.11 -23.73
C ALA A 40 0.60 -2.05 -23.23
N LEU A 41 1.31 -1.38 -24.15
CA LEU A 41 2.31 -0.34 -23.84
C LEU A 41 1.73 1.09 -23.83
N THR A 42 0.44 1.28 -24.11
CA THR A 42 -0.19 2.58 -23.92
C THR A 42 -0.28 2.93 -22.43
N PRO A 43 0.29 4.06 -21.97
CA PRO A 43 0.26 4.44 -20.57
C PRO A 43 -1.16 4.51 -20.01
N ARG A 44 -1.40 3.86 -18.87
CA ARG A 44 -2.69 3.82 -18.16
C ARG A 44 -3.86 3.23 -18.96
N ALA A 45 -3.60 2.52 -20.07
CA ALA A 45 -4.66 1.80 -20.74
C ALA A 45 -5.15 0.64 -19.86
N PRO A 46 -6.47 0.44 -19.72
CA PRO A 46 -7.00 -0.65 -18.91
C PRO A 46 -6.67 -2.00 -19.58
N ILE A 47 -5.99 -2.87 -18.84
CA ILE A 47 -5.79 -4.27 -19.23
C ILE A 47 -6.94 -5.12 -18.69
N SER A 48 -7.28 -6.20 -19.40
CA SER A 48 -8.29 -7.13 -18.90
C SER A 48 -7.78 -7.86 -17.65
N ALA A 49 -8.69 -8.20 -16.72
CA ALA A 49 -8.33 -8.92 -15.50
C ALA A 49 -7.57 -10.23 -15.78
N ARG A 50 -7.92 -10.92 -16.88
CA ARG A 50 -7.21 -12.12 -17.35
C ARG A 50 -5.78 -11.80 -17.77
N ALA A 51 -5.55 -10.73 -18.53
CA ALA A 51 -4.21 -10.34 -18.94
C ALA A 51 -3.33 -9.93 -17.75
N ALA A 52 -3.90 -9.21 -16.77
CA ALA A 52 -3.21 -8.87 -15.53
C ALA A 52 -2.82 -10.12 -14.72
N LEU A 53 -3.73 -11.08 -14.59
CA LEU A 53 -3.49 -12.34 -13.88
C LEU A 53 -2.43 -13.18 -14.58
N ILE A 54 -2.50 -13.32 -15.91
CA ILE A 54 -1.48 -14.03 -16.70
C ILE A 54 -0.12 -13.37 -16.56
N ALA A 55 -0.05 -12.03 -16.67
CA ALA A 55 1.20 -11.30 -16.49
C ALA A 55 1.81 -11.54 -15.10
N GLY A 56 0.98 -11.50 -14.05
CA GLY A 56 1.41 -11.82 -12.68
C GLY A 56 1.92 -13.26 -12.53
N LEU A 57 1.20 -14.24 -13.09
CA LEU A 57 1.60 -15.65 -13.07
C LEU A 57 2.89 -15.89 -13.84
N VAL A 58 3.09 -15.22 -14.98
CA VAL A 58 4.32 -15.32 -15.77
C VAL A 58 5.52 -14.83 -14.97
N VAL A 59 5.40 -13.72 -14.24
CA VAL A 59 6.50 -13.23 -13.38
C VAL A 59 6.84 -14.25 -12.30
N TRP A 60 5.84 -14.80 -11.60
CA TRP A 60 6.08 -15.83 -10.59
C TRP A 60 6.68 -17.11 -11.20
N ALA A 61 6.21 -17.53 -12.38
CA ALA A 61 6.75 -18.68 -13.10
C ALA A 61 8.22 -18.46 -13.51
N ILE A 62 8.58 -17.25 -13.91
CA ILE A 62 9.98 -16.89 -14.20
C ILE A 62 10.83 -16.98 -12.92
N VAL A 63 10.35 -16.42 -11.80
CA VAL A 63 11.07 -16.50 -10.52
C VAL A 63 11.28 -17.95 -10.07
N LEU A 64 10.24 -18.78 -10.11
CA LEU A 64 10.32 -20.20 -9.75
C LEU A 64 11.17 -20.99 -10.76
N GLY A 65 11.11 -20.65 -12.04
CA GLY A 65 11.92 -21.26 -13.10
C GLY A 65 13.41 -20.97 -12.90
N VAL A 66 13.77 -19.73 -12.59
CA VAL A 66 15.16 -19.34 -12.27
C VAL A 66 15.63 -20.05 -11.00
N TRP A 67 14.81 -20.07 -9.94
CA TRP A 67 15.16 -20.78 -8.70
C TRP A 67 15.39 -22.28 -8.97
N SER A 68 14.47 -22.93 -9.68
CA SER A 68 14.57 -24.35 -10.03
C SER A 68 15.79 -24.65 -10.90
N LEU A 69 16.10 -23.79 -11.87
CA LEU A 69 17.26 -23.96 -12.74
C LEU A 69 18.57 -23.88 -11.95
N LEU A 70 18.68 -22.94 -11.02
CA LEU A 70 19.86 -22.76 -10.20
C LEU A 70 20.10 -23.94 -9.26
N THR A 71 19.03 -24.52 -8.69
CA THR A 71 19.13 -25.62 -7.72
C THR A 71 19.28 -26.97 -8.42
N TYR A 72 18.34 -27.35 -9.30
CA TYR A 72 18.38 -28.66 -9.96
C TYR A 72 19.46 -28.75 -11.04
N GLY A 73 19.90 -27.60 -11.58
CA GLY A 73 21.03 -27.54 -12.50
C GLY A 73 22.40 -27.67 -11.82
N GLY A 74 22.46 -27.78 -10.48
CA GLY A 74 23.71 -27.91 -9.72
C GLY A 74 24.58 -26.65 -9.72
N VAL A 75 24.01 -25.50 -10.12
CA VAL A 75 24.74 -24.22 -10.16
C VAL A 75 25.01 -23.69 -8.75
N MET A 76 24.09 -23.96 -7.81
CA MET A 76 24.20 -23.53 -6.41
C MET A 76 24.12 -24.74 -5.46
N PRO A 77 25.00 -24.84 -4.46
CA PRO A 77 24.88 -25.86 -3.42
C PRO A 77 23.62 -25.69 -2.56
N ASP A 78 23.00 -26.80 -2.14
CA ASP A 78 21.76 -26.81 -1.34
C ASP A 78 21.87 -26.06 -0.01
N ILE A 79 23.07 -26.00 0.56
CA ILE A 79 23.36 -25.25 1.80
C ILE A 79 23.19 -23.73 1.63
N PHE A 80 23.23 -23.21 0.39
CA PHE A 80 22.99 -21.79 0.11
C PHE A 80 21.60 -21.55 -0.45
N LEU A 81 21.12 -22.45 -1.31
CA LEU A 81 19.82 -22.34 -1.95
C LEU A 81 19.17 -23.72 -2.03
N PRO A 82 18.27 -24.07 -1.11
CA PRO A 82 17.54 -25.33 -1.16
C PRO A 82 16.62 -25.34 -2.38
N SER A 83 16.41 -26.53 -2.95
CA SER A 83 15.45 -26.70 -4.04
C SER A 83 14.02 -26.36 -3.58
N PRO A 84 13.14 -25.87 -4.49
CA PRO A 84 11.75 -25.61 -4.16
C PRO A 84 11.02 -26.83 -3.58
N SER A 85 11.35 -28.04 -4.06
CA SER A 85 10.78 -29.28 -3.50
C SER A 85 11.21 -29.52 -2.06
N ALA A 86 12.49 -29.29 -1.72
CA ALA A 86 12.96 -29.43 -0.34
C ALA A 86 12.24 -28.48 0.63
N VAL A 87 11.97 -27.24 0.23
CA VAL A 87 11.21 -26.28 1.03
C VAL A 87 9.76 -26.76 1.25
N ILE A 88 9.11 -27.29 0.21
CA ILE A 88 7.74 -27.82 0.28
C ILE A 88 7.68 -29.07 1.16
N GLU A 89 8.59 -30.02 0.95
CA GLU A 89 8.71 -31.23 1.77
C GLU A 89 8.93 -30.89 3.24
N ARG A 90 9.80 -29.90 3.51
CA ARG A 90 10.01 -29.40 4.86
C ARG A 90 8.71 -28.83 5.43
N GLY A 91 7.98 -28.04 4.66
CA GLY A 91 6.66 -27.52 5.02
C GLY A 91 5.67 -28.63 5.37
N ILE A 92 5.55 -29.66 4.54
CA ILE A 92 4.67 -30.81 4.78
C ILE A 92 5.07 -31.51 6.08
N SER A 93 6.37 -31.79 6.29
CA SER A 93 6.85 -32.42 7.53
C SER A 93 6.47 -31.64 8.78
N MET A 94 6.64 -30.31 8.74
CA MET A 94 6.38 -29.43 9.88
C MET A 94 4.89 -29.18 10.14
N VAL A 95 4.07 -29.34 9.11
CA VAL A 95 2.60 -29.34 9.24
C VAL A 95 2.14 -30.66 9.87
N SER A 96 2.71 -31.80 9.44
CA SER A 96 2.37 -33.13 9.94
C SER A 96 2.78 -33.34 11.40
N ASP A 97 3.95 -32.84 11.80
CA ASP A 97 4.43 -32.92 13.19
C ASP A 97 3.87 -31.80 14.10
N GLY A 98 3.21 -30.80 13.50
CA GLY A 98 2.57 -29.69 14.18
C GLY A 98 3.52 -28.59 14.68
N THR A 99 4.82 -28.68 14.41
CA THR A 99 5.83 -27.72 14.93
C THR A 99 5.75 -26.33 14.30
N ILE A 100 5.09 -26.20 13.14
CA ILE A 100 4.92 -24.93 12.42
C ILE A 100 3.91 -24.01 13.10
N TRP A 101 2.86 -24.56 13.70
CA TRP A 101 1.68 -23.81 14.15
C TRP A 101 1.98 -22.86 15.32
N PRO A 102 2.73 -23.27 16.38
CA PRO A 102 3.04 -22.36 17.49
C PRO A 102 3.84 -21.14 17.05
N ASN A 103 4.80 -21.34 16.13
CA ASN A 103 5.61 -20.25 15.58
C ASN A 103 4.76 -19.30 14.73
N MET A 104 3.93 -19.86 13.86
CA MET A 104 3.05 -19.05 13.03
C MET A 104 2.02 -18.26 13.86
N TRP A 105 1.41 -18.89 14.87
CA TRP A 105 0.44 -18.24 15.74
C TRP A 105 1.08 -17.12 16.57
N SER A 106 2.27 -17.37 17.13
CA SER A 106 3.01 -16.33 17.88
C SER A 106 3.29 -15.10 17.02
N SER A 107 3.73 -15.30 15.77
CA SER A 107 3.95 -14.21 14.83
C SER A 107 2.67 -13.44 14.49
N ILE A 108 1.55 -14.15 14.27
CA ILE A 108 0.24 -13.54 14.00
C ILE A 108 -0.25 -12.74 15.21
N GLU A 109 -0.11 -13.27 16.42
CA GLU A 109 -0.52 -12.60 17.65
C GLU A 109 0.24 -11.29 17.85
N VAL A 110 1.57 -11.33 17.76
CA VAL A 110 2.44 -10.16 17.93
C VAL A 110 2.08 -9.06 16.92
N ILE A 111 1.99 -9.41 15.64
CA ILE A 111 1.75 -8.41 14.59
C ILE A 111 0.35 -7.82 14.69
N LEU A 112 -0.69 -8.64 14.96
CA LEU A 112 -2.05 -8.15 15.10
C LEU A 112 -2.21 -7.25 16.32
N LEU A 113 -1.70 -7.66 17.49
CA LEU A 113 -1.78 -6.84 18.69
C LEU A 113 -1.05 -5.51 18.50
N GLY A 114 0.21 -5.56 18.05
CA GLY A 114 1.00 -4.36 17.85
C GLY A 114 0.40 -3.41 16.83
N PHE A 115 -0.05 -3.93 15.70
CA PHE A 115 -0.63 -3.12 14.64
C PHE A 115 -2.00 -2.53 15.04
N ILE A 116 -2.86 -3.29 15.70
CA ILE A 116 -4.18 -2.82 16.14
C ILE A 116 -4.01 -1.72 17.20
N ILE A 117 -3.16 -1.94 18.21
CA ILE A 117 -2.91 -0.94 19.25
C ILE A 117 -2.34 0.34 18.63
N SER A 118 -1.36 0.21 17.75
CA SER A 118 -0.79 1.34 17.01
C SER A 118 -1.87 2.09 16.21
N SER A 119 -2.74 1.36 15.51
CA SER A 119 -3.76 1.93 14.64
C SER A 119 -4.89 2.62 15.37
N VAL A 120 -5.34 2.05 16.49
CA VAL A 120 -6.38 2.64 17.33
C VAL A 120 -5.97 4.02 17.85
N VAL A 121 -4.67 4.27 18.05
CA VAL A 121 -4.16 5.57 18.50
C VAL A 121 -3.75 6.47 17.32
N ALA A 122 -3.04 5.92 16.33
CA ALA A 122 -2.52 6.69 15.20
C ALA A 122 -3.62 7.23 14.29
N VAL A 123 -4.71 6.49 14.07
CA VAL A 123 -5.80 6.92 13.17
C VAL A 123 -6.52 8.16 13.71
N PRO A 124 -7.02 8.19 14.96
CA PRO A 124 -7.66 9.39 15.51
C PRO A 124 -6.68 10.55 15.61
N LEU A 125 -5.45 10.31 16.08
CA LEU A 125 -4.48 11.38 16.27
C LEU A 125 -4.03 11.98 14.93
N GLY A 126 -3.85 11.14 13.90
CA GLY A 126 -3.48 11.57 12.55
C GLY A 126 -4.61 12.37 11.89
N LEU A 127 -5.86 11.94 12.10
CA LEU A 127 -7.04 12.69 11.67
C LEU A 127 -7.10 14.08 12.33
N LEU A 128 -6.83 14.16 13.64
CA LEU A 128 -6.79 15.43 14.37
C LEU A 128 -5.64 16.33 13.89
N MET A 129 -4.44 15.78 13.66
CA MET A 129 -3.29 16.52 13.11
C MET A 129 -3.55 17.00 11.68
N GLY A 130 -4.29 16.24 10.86
CA GLY A 130 -4.67 16.63 9.51
C GLY A 130 -5.73 17.74 9.51
N THR A 131 -6.64 17.73 10.49
CA THR A 131 -7.77 18.66 10.58
C THR A 131 -7.42 19.97 11.30
N PHE A 132 -6.71 19.89 12.43
CA PHE A 132 -6.48 21.01 13.32
C PHE A 132 -5.01 21.43 13.33
N ARG A 133 -4.72 22.62 12.79
CA ARG A 133 -3.36 23.18 12.74
C ARG A 133 -2.66 23.27 14.10
N ILE A 134 -3.42 23.45 15.20
CA ILE A 134 -2.85 23.48 16.55
C ILE A 134 -2.31 22.10 16.99
N VAL A 135 -3.02 21.02 16.66
CA VAL A 135 -2.61 19.65 17.00
C VAL A 135 -1.40 19.26 16.16
N GLN A 136 -1.42 19.63 14.87
CA GLN A 136 -0.25 19.53 14.01
C GLN A 136 0.96 20.24 14.62
N ALA A 137 0.87 21.55 14.88
CA ALA A 137 2.01 22.35 15.31
C ALA A 137 2.62 21.83 16.63
N ALA A 138 1.79 21.26 17.52
CA ALA A 138 2.23 20.68 18.77
C ALA A 138 2.97 19.35 18.61
N LEU A 139 2.51 18.46 17.71
CA LEU A 139 3.02 17.09 17.63
C LEU A 139 4.00 16.87 16.48
N GLU A 140 3.88 17.62 15.40
CA GLU A 140 4.66 17.44 14.18
C GLU A 140 6.18 17.49 14.41
N PRO A 141 6.76 18.39 15.21
CA PRO A 141 8.20 18.39 15.47
C PRO A 141 8.70 17.08 16.13
N LEU A 142 7.96 16.58 17.13
CA LEU A 142 8.31 15.37 17.85
C LEU A 142 8.19 14.13 16.95
N VAL A 143 7.07 14.03 16.23
CA VAL A 143 6.77 12.89 15.35
C VAL A 143 7.76 12.85 14.18
N ASN A 144 8.06 14.00 13.59
CA ASN A 144 9.04 14.10 12.51
C ASN A 144 10.46 13.79 12.97
N PHE A 145 10.81 14.02 14.23
CA PHE A 145 12.10 13.57 14.76
C PHE A 145 12.13 12.04 14.96
N ILE A 146 11.14 11.49 15.66
CA ILE A 146 11.14 10.07 16.05
C ILE A 146 11.05 9.15 14.83
N ARG A 147 10.31 9.53 13.77
CA ARG A 147 10.16 8.68 12.57
C ARG A 147 11.47 8.38 11.86
N TYR A 148 12.51 9.18 12.05
CA TYR A 148 13.83 8.96 11.45
C TYR A 148 14.75 8.09 12.31
N LEU A 149 14.35 7.81 13.55
CA LEU A 149 15.14 6.94 14.41
C LEU A 149 14.92 5.47 14.02
N PRO A 150 16.00 4.68 13.88
CA PRO A 150 15.87 3.27 13.53
C PRO A 150 15.23 2.51 14.69
N VAL A 151 14.11 1.84 14.42
CA VAL A 151 13.38 1.01 15.40
C VAL A 151 14.28 -0.06 16.00
N THR A 152 15.20 -0.61 15.21
CA THR A 152 16.21 -1.60 15.63
C THR A 152 17.09 -1.10 16.78
N ALA A 153 17.39 0.20 16.85
CA ALA A 153 18.21 0.77 17.92
C ALA A 153 17.48 0.81 19.28
N PHE A 154 16.14 0.75 19.28
CA PHE A 154 15.35 0.71 20.51
C PHE A 154 15.17 -0.71 21.07
N VAL A 155 15.52 -1.76 20.32
CA VAL A 155 15.33 -3.14 20.77
C VAL A 155 15.98 -3.41 22.13
N PRO A 156 17.25 -3.03 22.39
CA PRO A 156 17.87 -3.23 23.71
C PRO A 156 17.17 -2.43 24.83
N LEU A 157 16.66 -1.24 24.53
CA LEU A 157 15.93 -0.42 25.49
C LEU A 157 14.60 -1.05 25.88
N PHE A 158 13.85 -1.59 24.91
CA PHE A 158 12.62 -2.32 25.23
C PHE A 158 12.90 -3.57 26.07
N ILE A 159 13.99 -4.30 25.79
CA ILE A 159 14.40 -5.42 26.65
C ILE A 159 14.69 -4.94 28.07
N LEU A 160 15.39 -3.81 28.23
CA LEU A 160 15.71 -3.24 29.54
C LEU A 160 14.46 -2.75 30.30
N TRP A 161 13.53 -2.09 29.63
CA TRP A 161 12.38 -1.44 30.27
C TRP A 161 11.23 -2.40 30.60
N ILE A 162 10.93 -3.33 29.69
CA ILE A 162 9.74 -4.19 29.79
C ILE A 162 10.08 -5.70 29.77
N GLY A 163 11.37 -6.05 29.70
CA GLY A 163 11.83 -7.43 29.75
C GLY A 163 11.67 -8.18 28.42
N LEU A 164 11.91 -9.48 28.44
CA LEU A 164 11.67 -10.38 27.32
C LEU A 164 10.23 -10.91 27.35
N GLY A 165 9.62 -11.04 26.17
CA GLY A 165 8.32 -11.68 26.04
C GLY A 165 7.43 -11.06 24.97
N LEU A 166 6.13 -11.32 25.08
CA LEU A 166 5.12 -10.83 24.15
C LEU A 166 5.04 -9.29 24.14
N SER A 167 5.05 -8.67 25.33
CA SER A 167 4.96 -7.20 25.49
C SER A 167 6.08 -6.47 24.75
N GLN A 168 7.31 -6.98 24.80
CA GLN A 168 8.46 -6.40 24.13
C GLN A 168 8.36 -6.47 22.61
N ARG A 169 7.97 -7.63 22.07
CA ARG A 169 7.75 -7.77 20.63
C ARG A 169 6.63 -6.87 20.12
N VAL A 170 5.52 -6.82 20.85
CA VAL A 170 4.38 -5.94 20.55
C VAL A 170 4.79 -4.46 20.60
N ALA A 171 5.58 -4.05 21.58
CA ALA A 171 6.07 -2.67 21.70
C ALA A 171 6.94 -2.24 20.51
N ILE A 172 7.78 -3.14 19.98
CA ILE A 172 8.58 -2.89 18.77
C ILE A 172 7.68 -2.62 17.57
N ILE A 173 6.62 -3.43 17.38
CA ILE A 173 5.66 -3.21 16.29
C ILE A 173 4.97 -1.86 16.46
N ILE A 174 4.46 -1.56 17.66
CA ILE A 174 3.79 -0.29 17.94
C ILE A 174 4.70 0.88 17.59
N PHE A 175 5.93 0.87 18.11
CA PHE A 175 6.90 1.94 17.88
C PHE A 175 7.26 2.09 16.40
N GLY A 176 7.45 0.97 15.70
CA GLY A 176 7.84 0.99 14.30
C GLY A 176 6.74 1.42 13.33
N THR A 177 5.47 1.19 13.66
CA THR A 177 4.36 1.57 12.78
C THR A 177 3.71 2.89 13.18
N PHE A 178 3.66 3.23 14.47
CA PHE A 178 2.84 4.34 14.98
C PHE A 178 3.20 5.69 14.36
N PHE A 179 4.48 6.10 14.43
CA PHE A 179 4.89 7.43 14.01
C PHE A 179 4.74 7.64 12.51
N GLN A 180 5.09 6.64 11.69
CA GLN A 180 4.85 6.75 10.26
C GLN A 180 3.36 6.81 9.95
N GLN A 181 2.58 5.90 10.52
CA GLN A 181 1.16 5.80 10.26
C GLN A 181 0.45 7.11 10.60
N LEU A 182 0.83 7.72 11.71
CA LEU A 182 0.32 9.02 12.15
C LEU A 182 0.53 10.12 11.09
N VAL A 183 1.75 10.25 10.56
CA VAL A 183 2.08 11.26 9.54
C VAL A 183 1.38 10.97 8.21
N MET A 184 1.39 9.72 7.75
CA MET A 184 0.75 9.36 6.48
C MET A 184 -0.76 9.59 6.52
N ILE A 185 -1.43 9.32 7.65
CA ILE A 185 -2.85 9.63 7.84
C ILE A 185 -3.08 11.15 7.85
N MET A 186 -2.25 11.91 8.57
CA MET A 186 -2.32 13.37 8.58
C MET A 186 -2.21 13.94 7.16
N ASP A 187 -1.25 13.48 6.37
CA ASP A 187 -1.05 13.93 4.98
C ASP A 187 -2.23 13.53 4.09
N GLY A 188 -2.75 12.31 4.25
CA GLY A 188 -3.95 11.85 3.54
C GLY A 188 -5.20 12.66 3.87
N VAL A 189 -5.33 13.13 5.11
CA VAL A 189 -6.44 13.99 5.55
C VAL A 189 -6.28 15.41 4.99
N ARG A 190 -5.05 15.93 4.90
CA ARG A 190 -4.78 17.24 4.28
C ARG A 190 -5.00 17.27 2.77
N ALA A 191 -4.93 16.12 2.12
CA ALA A 191 -5.20 16.01 0.69
C ALA A 191 -6.69 16.21 0.33
N VAL A 192 -7.60 16.28 1.32
CA VAL A 192 -9.01 16.60 1.10
C VAL A 192 -9.12 18.03 0.55
N PRO A 193 -9.79 18.26 -0.60
CA PRO A 193 -9.87 19.58 -1.22
C PRO A 193 -10.51 20.63 -0.31
N GLU A 194 -9.91 21.82 -0.22
CA GLU A 194 -10.44 22.93 0.57
C GLU A 194 -11.84 23.37 0.10
N ASP A 195 -12.14 23.22 -1.20
CA ASP A 195 -13.46 23.53 -1.76
C ASP A 195 -14.59 22.71 -1.11
N MET A 196 -14.34 21.46 -0.74
CA MET A 196 -15.33 20.64 -0.02
C MET A 196 -15.61 21.19 1.38
N LEU A 197 -14.58 21.71 2.05
CA LEU A 197 -14.70 22.33 3.37
C LEU A 197 -15.49 23.65 3.26
N ASN A 198 -15.11 24.53 2.33
CA ASN A 198 -15.76 25.82 2.11
C ASN A 198 -17.25 25.67 1.73
N ALA A 199 -17.57 24.70 0.87
CA ALA A 199 -18.94 24.36 0.53
C ALA A 199 -19.75 23.91 1.76
N SER A 200 -19.17 23.04 2.60
CA SER A 200 -19.84 22.57 3.82
C SER A 200 -20.12 23.68 4.84
N TYR A 201 -19.19 24.64 4.99
CA TYR A 201 -19.37 25.80 5.86
C TYR A 201 -20.44 26.76 5.33
N THR A 202 -20.55 26.91 4.01
CA THR A 202 -21.61 27.73 3.39
C THR A 202 -23.00 27.15 3.66
N LEU A 203 -23.11 25.82 3.80
CA LEU A 203 -24.33 25.12 4.20
C LEU A 203 -24.62 25.15 5.72
N GLY A 204 -23.81 25.87 6.51
CA GLY A 204 -24.01 26.04 7.94
C GLY A 204 -23.45 24.91 8.82
N SER A 205 -22.59 24.04 8.27
CA SER A 205 -22.00 22.93 9.03
C SER A 205 -21.09 23.42 10.16
N SER A 206 -21.19 22.81 11.35
CA SER A 206 -20.26 23.08 12.45
C SER A 206 -18.91 22.39 12.20
N ARG A 207 -17.85 22.77 12.94
CA ARG A 207 -16.52 22.13 12.83
C ARG A 207 -16.56 20.61 13.04
N ARG A 208 -17.43 20.16 13.95
CA ARG A 208 -17.62 18.72 14.21
C ARG A 208 -18.27 18.04 13.00
N ASP A 209 -19.26 18.68 12.40
CA ASP A 209 -19.95 18.16 11.22
C ASP A 209 -19.00 18.06 10.03
N VAL A 210 -18.16 19.07 9.81
CA VAL A 210 -17.12 19.04 8.78
C VAL A 210 -16.16 17.87 9.00
N LEU A 211 -15.71 17.65 10.24
CA LEU A 211 -14.84 16.52 10.55
C LEU A 211 -15.51 15.17 10.28
N THR A 212 -16.72 14.94 10.79
CA THR A 212 -17.36 13.61 10.76
C THR A 212 -18.07 13.30 9.45
N HIS A 213 -18.61 14.30 8.75
CA HIS A 213 -19.43 14.11 7.54
C HIS A 213 -18.72 14.50 6.25
N VAL A 214 -17.61 15.25 6.30
CA VAL A 214 -16.86 15.67 5.11
C VAL A 214 -15.46 15.07 5.11
N ILE A 215 -14.63 15.43 6.08
CA ILE A 215 -13.21 15.04 6.13
C ILE A 215 -13.07 13.53 6.30
N LEU A 216 -13.68 12.96 7.34
CA LEU A 216 -13.51 11.53 7.63
C LEU A 216 -14.00 10.65 6.48
N PRO A 217 -15.19 10.86 5.87
CA PRO A 217 -15.60 10.09 4.69
C PRO A 217 -14.67 10.29 3.49
N ALA A 218 -14.24 11.52 3.21
CA ALA A 218 -13.35 11.82 2.08
C ALA A 218 -11.95 11.19 2.25
N ALA A 219 -11.40 11.21 3.46
CA ALA A 219 -10.07 10.68 3.76
C ALA A 219 -10.05 9.15 3.97
N LYS A 220 -11.21 8.53 4.26
CA LYS A 220 -11.33 7.09 4.56
C LYS A 220 -10.62 6.16 3.57
N PRO A 221 -10.73 6.32 2.23
CA PRO A 221 -9.99 5.46 1.30
C PRO A 221 -8.48 5.55 1.51
N GLY A 222 -7.96 6.77 1.68
CA GLY A 222 -6.54 7.04 1.94
C GLY A 222 -6.06 6.53 3.31
N ILE A 223 -6.92 6.56 4.33
CA ILE A 223 -6.61 5.95 5.64
C ILE A 223 -6.46 4.44 5.49
N ILE A 224 -7.35 3.77 4.77
CA ILE A 224 -7.26 2.31 4.54
C ILE A 224 -6.00 1.97 3.73
N ASP A 225 -5.68 2.77 2.71
CA ASP A 225 -4.45 2.61 1.94
C ASP A 225 -3.20 2.79 2.81
N THR A 226 -3.23 3.74 3.75
CA THR A 226 -2.14 3.95 4.72
C THR A 226 -1.99 2.75 5.65
N LEU A 227 -3.09 2.27 6.24
CA LEU A 227 -3.09 1.09 7.11
C LEU A 227 -2.54 -0.16 6.38
N ARG A 228 -2.89 -0.32 5.10
CA ARG A 228 -2.38 -1.40 4.26
C ARG A 228 -0.87 -1.32 4.08
N ILE A 229 -0.34 -0.13 3.79
CA ILE A 229 1.10 0.09 3.59
C ILE A 229 1.85 -0.15 4.90
N THR A 230 1.38 0.41 6.01
CA THR A 230 2.05 0.28 7.32
C THR A 230 1.97 -1.12 7.89
N MET A 231 0.93 -1.90 7.56
CA MET A 231 0.89 -3.34 7.85
C MET A 231 2.03 -4.09 7.16
N GLY A 232 2.39 -3.70 5.93
CA GLY A 232 3.55 -4.24 5.23
C GLY A 232 4.86 -4.01 6.01
N TRP A 233 5.00 -2.85 6.65
CA TRP A 233 6.18 -2.53 7.47
C TRP A 233 6.15 -3.25 8.82
N ALA A 234 4.97 -3.49 9.38
CA ALA A 234 4.81 -4.29 10.60
C ALA A 234 5.43 -5.69 10.44
N TRP A 235 5.30 -6.31 9.25
CA TRP A 235 5.97 -7.58 8.94
C TRP A 235 7.50 -7.49 8.99
N THR A 236 8.08 -6.38 8.56
CA THR A 236 9.53 -6.15 8.66
C THR A 236 9.98 -6.02 10.13
N TYR A 237 9.23 -5.24 10.92
CA TYR A 237 9.54 -5.08 12.34
C TYR A 237 9.30 -6.34 13.17
N LEU A 238 8.34 -7.18 12.76
CA LEU A 238 8.11 -8.49 13.37
C LEU A 238 9.35 -9.37 13.29
N VAL A 239 9.96 -9.46 12.11
CA VAL A 239 11.20 -10.23 11.93
C VAL A 239 12.30 -9.69 12.86
N VAL A 240 12.48 -8.37 12.91
CA VAL A 240 13.46 -7.75 13.82
C VAL A 240 13.17 -8.11 15.30
N ALA A 241 11.92 -7.99 15.72
CA ALA A 241 11.50 -8.29 17.09
C ALA A 241 11.74 -9.76 17.45
N GLU A 242 11.48 -10.68 16.53
CA GLU A 242 11.60 -12.12 16.77
C GLU A 242 13.05 -12.63 16.69
N LEU A 243 13.92 -12.01 15.90
CA LEU A 243 15.32 -12.45 15.74
C LEU A 243 16.18 -12.21 16.99
N VAL A 244 15.87 -11.17 17.77
CA VAL A 244 16.77 -10.72 18.85
C VAL A 244 16.51 -11.47 20.15
N ALA A 245 15.24 -11.66 20.53
CA ALA A 245 14.94 -12.14 21.88
C ALA A 245 13.60 -12.88 22.03
N ALA A 246 13.10 -13.48 20.95
CA ALA A 246 11.92 -14.32 21.03
C ALA A 246 12.27 -15.78 21.34
N ASP A 247 11.31 -16.47 21.93
CA ASP A 247 11.30 -17.90 22.22
C ASP A 247 10.41 -18.68 21.22
N SER A 248 9.72 -17.96 20.34
CA SER A 248 8.69 -18.44 19.44
C SER A 248 8.49 -17.43 18.30
N GLY A 249 8.06 -17.88 17.13
CA GLY A 249 7.82 -17.01 15.97
C GLY A 249 8.52 -17.49 14.71
N LEU A 250 8.10 -16.99 13.55
CA LEU A 250 8.69 -17.33 12.25
C LEU A 250 10.12 -16.78 12.12
N GLY A 251 10.40 -15.59 12.65
CA GLY A 251 11.75 -15.03 12.73
C GLY A 251 12.65 -15.82 13.68
N TYR A 252 12.13 -16.21 14.85
CA TYR A 252 12.83 -17.11 15.78
C TYR A 252 13.13 -18.47 15.13
N MET A 253 12.14 -19.06 14.45
CA MET A 253 12.28 -20.31 13.73
C MET A 253 13.38 -20.25 12.67
N SER A 254 13.49 -19.12 11.96
CA SER A 254 14.57 -18.86 11.00
C SER A 254 15.94 -18.76 11.69
N MET A 255 16.04 -18.03 12.79
CA MET A 255 17.29 -17.91 13.56
C MET A 255 17.76 -19.26 14.12
N GLN A 256 16.83 -20.06 14.63
CA GLN A 256 17.12 -21.40 15.13
C GLN A 256 17.58 -22.34 14.00
N ALA A 257 16.92 -22.28 12.84
CA ALA A 257 17.28 -23.07 11.67
C ALA A 257 18.67 -22.74 11.14
N MET A 258 19.08 -21.46 11.21
CA MET A 258 20.43 -21.01 10.82
C MET A 258 21.52 -21.70 11.64
N ARG A 259 21.32 -21.90 12.94
CA ARG A 259 22.29 -22.61 13.81
C ARG A 259 22.44 -24.09 13.44
N GLY A 260 21.39 -24.70 12.89
CA GLY A 260 21.38 -26.08 12.44
C GLY A 260 21.68 -26.25 10.95
N PHE A 261 22.07 -25.19 10.24
CA PHE A 261 22.25 -25.18 8.77
C PHE A 261 21.03 -25.70 7.98
N GLN A 262 19.82 -25.57 8.54
CA GLN A 262 18.55 -25.98 7.91
C GLN A 262 18.01 -24.84 7.04
N VAL A 263 18.64 -24.61 5.89
CA VAL A 263 18.31 -23.47 5.02
C VAL A 263 16.93 -23.62 4.38
N ASP A 264 16.50 -24.85 4.10
CA ASP A 264 15.11 -25.20 3.74
C ASP A 264 14.09 -24.63 4.72
N LYS A 265 14.33 -24.76 6.03
CA LYS A 265 13.45 -24.23 7.08
C LYS A 265 13.47 -22.70 7.17
N ILE A 266 14.60 -22.06 6.84
CA ILE A 266 14.70 -20.59 6.73
C ILE A 266 13.83 -20.09 5.56
N PHE A 267 13.98 -20.70 4.38
CA PHE A 267 13.18 -20.34 3.20
C PHE A 267 11.70 -20.60 3.42
N LEU A 268 11.35 -21.68 4.11
CA LEU A 268 9.98 -21.96 4.54
C LEU A 268 9.44 -20.83 5.45
N ALA A 269 10.20 -20.39 6.46
CA ALA A 269 9.80 -19.29 7.35
C ALA A 269 9.53 -17.99 6.57
N ILE A 270 10.45 -17.62 5.68
CA ILE A 270 10.32 -16.43 4.81
C ILE A 270 9.10 -16.55 3.89
N GLY A 271 8.89 -17.74 3.31
CA GLY A 271 7.73 -18.02 2.46
C GLY A 271 6.41 -17.85 3.20
N ILE A 272 6.32 -18.36 4.43
CA ILE A 272 5.12 -18.22 5.28
C ILE A 272 4.87 -16.75 5.63
N ILE A 273 5.90 -16.00 6.02
CA ILE A 273 5.79 -14.54 6.25
C ILE A 273 5.25 -13.84 5.00
N GLY A 274 5.78 -14.18 3.82
CA GLY A 274 5.31 -13.65 2.55
C GLY A 274 3.84 -13.96 2.27
N ILE A 275 3.41 -15.21 2.50
CA ILE A 275 2.02 -15.64 2.32
C ILE A 275 1.08 -14.92 3.30
N LEU A 276 1.45 -14.82 4.58
CA LEU A 276 0.66 -14.09 5.59
C LEU A 276 0.61 -12.59 5.27
N GLY A 277 1.70 -12.02 4.77
CA GLY A 277 1.75 -10.68 4.21
C GLY A 277 0.75 -10.48 3.06
N LEU A 278 0.70 -11.40 2.11
CA LEU A 278 -0.27 -11.37 1.01
C LEU A 278 -1.72 -11.53 1.49
N ILE A 279 -1.96 -12.36 2.50
CA ILE A 279 -3.29 -12.54 3.11
C ILE A 279 -3.74 -11.23 3.76
N THR A 280 -2.88 -10.61 4.57
CA THR A 280 -3.18 -9.32 5.22
C THR A 280 -3.36 -8.19 4.21
N ASP A 281 -2.54 -8.13 3.17
CA ASP A 281 -2.70 -7.18 2.05
C ASP A 281 -4.04 -7.35 1.32
N SER A 282 -4.42 -8.61 1.06
CA SER A 282 -5.70 -8.94 0.41
C SER A 282 -6.89 -8.58 1.28
N PHE A 283 -6.78 -8.78 2.60
CA PHE A 283 -7.80 -8.33 3.56
C PHE A 283 -8.03 -6.82 3.47
N PHE A 284 -6.97 -6.00 3.43
CA PHE A 284 -7.12 -4.55 3.29
C PHE A 284 -7.70 -4.14 1.93
N ARG A 285 -7.34 -4.83 0.84
CA ARG A 285 -7.95 -4.59 -0.48
C ARG A 285 -9.45 -4.84 -0.46
N LEU A 286 -9.89 -5.93 0.16
CA LEU A 286 -11.31 -6.25 0.33
C LEU A 286 -12.00 -5.23 1.24
N LEU A 287 -11.35 -4.82 2.33
CA LEU A 287 -11.86 -3.80 3.24
C LEU A 287 -12.08 -2.47 2.52
N ARG A 288 -11.14 -2.04 1.67
CA ARG A 288 -11.25 -0.84 0.85
C ARG A 288 -12.41 -0.96 -0.14
N ALA A 289 -12.50 -2.05 -0.89
CA ALA A 289 -13.58 -2.27 -1.85
C ALA A 289 -14.97 -2.22 -1.19
N LYS A 290 -15.12 -2.81 0.00
CA LYS A 290 -16.40 -2.83 0.72
C LYS A 290 -16.77 -1.49 1.35
N THR A 291 -15.81 -0.77 1.91
CA THR A 291 -16.09 0.41 2.76
C THR A 291 -15.87 1.76 2.04
N ALA A 292 -15.16 1.73 0.93
CA ALA A 292 -14.73 2.88 0.13
C ALA A 292 -14.80 2.57 -1.39
N GLY A 293 -15.63 1.62 -1.82
CA GLY A 293 -15.75 1.22 -3.23
C GLY A 293 -16.22 2.32 -4.19
N TRP A 294 -16.77 3.42 -3.66
CA TRP A 294 -17.13 4.61 -4.44
C TRP A 294 -15.92 5.44 -4.89
N ALA A 295 -14.75 5.24 -4.24
CA ALA A 295 -13.50 5.93 -4.55
C ALA A 295 -12.57 5.10 -5.48
N ALA A 296 -13.03 3.94 -5.95
CA ALA A 296 -12.24 2.97 -6.71
C ALA A 296 -12.33 3.14 -8.23
#